data_AF-A0A356U230-F1
#
_entry.id   AF-A0A356U230-F1
#
_cell.length_a   1.000
_cell.length_b   1.000
_cell.length_c   1.000
_cell.angle_alpha   90.00
_cell.angle_beta   90.00
_cell.angle_gamma   90.00
#
_symmetry.space_group_name_H-M   'P 1'
#
loop_
_entity.id
_entity.type
_entity.pdbx_description
1 polymer ?
#
loop_
_entity_poly.entity_id
_entity_poly.type
_entity_poly.pdbx_seq_one_letter_code
_entity_poly.pdbx_strand_id
1 'polypeptide(L)'
;NHIESKIDVVGGGAAGVEIAMALKERGGVHAEVSLFHRSGILKELGQRAAKHAEAALRRAGINIISAQWQAQRPDRITIMAAGYHPQNILVDQELQNKFPIRSDLKLQGHDDIFVVGDMAYFKPSPLPKSGVYAVRSAPILAANIRASLLGGQSKPFRPQKDFLRLVSLGTKNALASKYGVTVSAPIIWKWKHHVDQSFMRRFHDIPIMTNNKAQPDHQILCTGCAGKISGGVLQHVFGSDFAPEDAMKLGKRSVASIDGMRSFLSDEYVMASIATRHALGDILVSGAKPEHILISLALPAANDQILARRLKRSLTAVQIEAKKYGASISGGHSLEAQDWLISLAIIGRSSPQPIPKQIPDGPVSIIQTDPVGVGAMMAAHMQGHLDAVQYDELMRHLLRPLPDINKLQKSFSILAATDLTGFGVAGHLLEMFQYQAKDFSWANIALPHLPGAEDIARIFPSSLLQANQAYGALLPAHPKDQSLLRFDPQTCGGFLIATRPKNAPALLAKLGNMGHHHAKIIAQRA
;
A
#
# COMPACT_ATOMS: atom_id res chain seq x y z
N ASN A 1 0.19 1.47 19.20
CA ASN A 1 -0.86 1.44 18.16
C ASN A 1 -1.92 0.39 18.50
N HIS A 2 -2.77 0.67 19.49
CA HIS A 2 -3.97 -0.15 19.71
C HIS A 2 -5.02 0.30 18.71
N ILE A 3 -5.50 -0.64 17.90
CA ILE A 3 -6.59 -0.40 16.97
C ILE A 3 -7.87 -0.34 17.82
N GLU A 4 -8.32 0.86 18.19
CA GLU A 4 -9.73 1.06 18.56
C GLU A 4 -10.54 0.82 17.30
N SER A 5 -11.07 -0.38 17.14
CA SER A 5 -11.94 -0.69 16.00
C SER A 5 -13.07 -1.58 16.42
N LYS A 6 -14.25 -1.14 15.99
CA LYS A 6 -15.46 -1.92 15.96
C LYS A 6 -15.46 -2.73 14.67
N ILE A 7 -15.42 -4.04 14.80
CA ILE A 7 -15.25 -4.95 13.66
C ILE A 7 -16.37 -5.98 13.67
N ASP A 8 -16.95 -6.21 12.50
CA ASP A 8 -17.86 -7.32 12.22
C ASP A 8 -17.16 -8.31 11.29
N VAL A 9 -16.97 -9.54 11.75
CA VAL A 9 -16.51 -10.66 10.93
C VAL A 9 -17.72 -11.50 10.56
N VAL A 10 -17.95 -11.73 9.26
CA VAL A 10 -19.14 -12.43 8.77
C VAL A 10 -18.75 -13.80 8.22
N GLY A 11 -19.12 -14.87 8.91
CA GLY A 11 -18.86 -16.25 8.51
C GLY A 11 -18.41 -17.13 9.68
N GLY A 12 -19.15 -18.18 10.01
CA GLY A 12 -18.84 -19.07 11.15
C GLY A 12 -17.82 -20.18 10.87
N GLY A 13 -17.25 -20.24 9.66
CA GLY A 13 -16.25 -21.25 9.29
C GLY A 13 -14.84 -20.93 9.80
N ALA A 14 -13.88 -21.79 9.49
CA ALA A 14 -12.49 -21.66 9.95
C ALA A 14 -11.90 -20.24 9.75
N ALA A 15 -12.05 -19.65 8.56
CA ALA A 15 -11.51 -18.32 8.26
C ALA A 15 -12.10 -17.23 9.18
N GLY A 16 -13.42 -17.21 9.37
CA GLY A 16 -14.05 -16.20 10.22
C GLY A 16 -13.68 -16.33 11.69
N VAL A 17 -13.54 -17.56 12.20
CA VAL A 17 -13.06 -17.81 13.56
C VAL A 17 -11.61 -17.32 13.73
N GLU A 18 -10.70 -17.71 12.82
CA GLU A 18 -9.29 -17.31 12.92
C GLU A 18 -9.10 -15.81 12.78
N ILE A 19 -9.80 -15.15 11.86
CA ILE A 19 -9.75 -13.70 11.66
C ILE A 19 -10.28 -12.97 12.90
N ALA A 20 -11.43 -13.38 13.44
CA ALA A 20 -12.00 -12.75 14.63
C ALA A 20 -11.04 -12.84 15.83
N MET A 21 -10.43 -14.02 16.03
CA MET A 21 -9.42 -14.24 17.07
C MET A 21 -8.18 -13.36 16.87
N ALA A 22 -7.61 -13.36 15.66
CA ALA A 22 -6.41 -12.59 15.35
C ALA A 22 -6.62 -11.08 15.53
N LEU A 23 -7.78 -10.57 15.11
CA LEU A 23 -8.13 -9.15 15.27
C LEU A 23 -8.35 -8.78 16.73
N LYS A 24 -9.01 -9.64 17.50
CA LYS A 24 -9.19 -9.42 18.94
C LYS A 24 -7.85 -9.44 19.68
N GLU A 25 -6.96 -10.37 19.33
CA GLU A 25 -5.61 -10.46 19.90
C GLU A 25 -4.77 -9.22 19.55
N ARG A 26 -4.79 -8.77 18.29
CA ARG A 26 -4.06 -7.57 17.84
C ARG A 26 -4.61 -6.28 18.44
N GLY A 27 -5.93 -6.16 18.58
CA GLY A 27 -6.59 -4.98 19.12
C GLY A 27 -6.66 -4.93 20.65
N GLY A 28 -6.50 -6.07 21.32
CA GLY A 28 -6.53 -6.18 22.78
C GLY A 28 -7.89 -5.83 23.38
N VAL A 29 -7.86 -5.19 24.55
CA VAL A 29 -9.08 -4.77 25.27
C VAL A 29 -9.88 -3.70 24.53
N HIS A 30 -9.23 -2.92 23.64
CA HIS A 30 -9.83 -1.81 22.92
C HIS A 30 -10.59 -2.22 21.64
N ALA A 31 -10.39 -3.43 21.13
CA ALA A 31 -11.11 -3.91 19.95
C ALA A 31 -12.44 -4.56 20.30
N GLU A 32 -13.51 -4.11 19.65
CA GLU A 32 -14.84 -4.70 19.76
C GLU A 32 -15.11 -5.57 18.52
N VAL A 33 -14.97 -6.88 18.66
CA VAL A 33 -15.11 -7.82 17.55
C VAL A 33 -16.40 -8.62 17.69
N SER A 34 -17.23 -8.59 16.65
CA SER A 34 -18.42 -9.44 16.54
C SER A 34 -18.23 -10.47 15.43
N LEU A 35 -18.60 -11.72 15.68
CA LEU A 35 -18.60 -12.81 14.70
C LEU A 35 -20.02 -13.24 14.36
N PHE A 36 -20.45 -12.96 13.14
CA PHE A 36 -21.76 -13.32 12.62
C PHE A 36 -21.74 -14.69 11.96
N HIS A 37 -22.76 -15.52 12.24
CA HIS A 37 -22.97 -16.78 11.54
C HIS A 37 -24.45 -17.09 11.32
N ARG A 38 -24.76 -17.89 10.28
CA ARG A 38 -26.12 -18.41 10.03
C ARG A 38 -26.29 -19.87 10.47
N SER A 39 -25.21 -20.65 10.41
CA SER A 39 -25.29 -22.12 10.47
C SER A 39 -24.57 -22.72 11.68
N GLY A 40 -23.98 -21.89 12.55
CA GLY A 40 -23.14 -22.30 13.67
C GLY A 40 -21.64 -22.07 13.42
N ILE A 41 -20.85 -22.22 14.48
CA ILE A 41 -19.39 -22.08 14.46
C ILE A 41 -18.73 -23.42 14.12
N LEU A 42 -17.82 -23.43 13.14
CA LEU A 42 -17.06 -24.60 12.66
C LEU A 42 -17.94 -25.85 12.45
N LYS A 43 -19.15 -25.67 11.90
CA LYS A 43 -20.14 -26.76 11.72
C LYS A 43 -19.54 -27.93 10.95
N GLU A 44 -18.70 -27.65 9.95
CA GLU A 44 -18.00 -28.61 9.11
C GLU A 44 -17.00 -29.51 9.85
N LEU A 45 -16.62 -29.14 11.08
CA LEU A 45 -15.71 -29.90 11.94
C LEU A 45 -16.44 -30.74 13.00
N GLY A 46 -17.76 -30.61 13.10
CA GLY A 46 -18.60 -31.33 14.05
C GLY A 46 -18.80 -30.62 15.40
N GLN A 47 -19.74 -31.12 16.20
CA GLN A 47 -20.22 -30.46 17.43
C GLN A 47 -19.13 -30.24 18.48
N ARG A 48 -18.18 -31.18 18.62
CA ARG A 48 -17.07 -31.03 19.59
C ARG A 48 -16.17 -29.86 19.23
N ALA A 49 -15.87 -29.68 17.94
CA ALA A 49 -15.05 -28.56 17.49
C ALA A 49 -15.78 -27.21 17.64
N ALA A 50 -17.07 -27.17 17.30
CA ALA A 50 -17.93 -26.01 17.51
C ALA A 50 -17.91 -25.54 18.98
N LYS A 51 -18.11 -26.46 19.94
CA LYS A 51 -18.08 -26.15 21.38
C LYS A 51 -16.75 -25.57 21.84
N HIS A 52 -15.63 -26.16 21.41
CA HIS A 52 -14.30 -25.64 21.77
C HIS A 52 -14.06 -24.24 21.21
N ALA A 53 -14.43 -24.01 19.95
CA ALA A 53 -14.27 -22.71 19.30
C ALA A 53 -15.16 -21.63 19.93
N GLU A 54 -16.44 -21.93 20.19
CA GLU A 54 -17.35 -21.00 20.88
C GLU A 54 -16.85 -20.63 22.27
N ALA A 55 -16.37 -21.61 23.04
CA ALA A 55 -15.79 -21.35 24.36
C ALA A 55 -14.55 -20.45 24.28
N ALA A 56 -13.68 -20.68 23.30
CA ALA A 56 -12.51 -19.84 23.06
C ALA A 56 -12.91 -18.41 22.65
N LEU A 57 -13.84 -18.26 21.70
CA LEU A 57 -14.34 -16.96 21.23
C LEU A 57 -14.94 -16.14 22.38
N ARG A 58 -15.77 -16.78 23.22
CA ARG A 58 -16.35 -16.14 24.40
C ARG A 58 -15.28 -15.73 25.42
N ARG A 59 -14.29 -16.58 25.66
CA ARG A 59 -13.16 -16.26 26.57
C ARG A 59 -12.34 -15.07 26.06
N ALA A 60 -12.19 -14.93 24.75
CA ALA A 60 -11.53 -13.79 24.13
C ALA A 60 -12.38 -12.50 24.15
N GLY A 61 -13.64 -12.56 24.60
CA GLY A 61 -14.56 -11.42 24.60
C GLY A 61 -15.07 -11.05 23.20
N ILE A 62 -15.22 -12.04 22.31
CA ILE A 62 -15.78 -11.85 20.97
C ILE A 62 -17.30 -12.09 21.02
N ASN A 63 -18.07 -11.15 20.46
CA ASN A 63 -19.53 -11.23 20.42
C ASN A 63 -19.98 -12.19 19.32
N ILE A 64 -20.47 -13.37 19.69
CA ILE A 64 -21.00 -14.35 18.71
C ILE A 64 -22.47 -14.03 18.42
N ILE A 65 -22.79 -13.76 17.15
CA ILE A 65 -24.12 -13.34 16.72
C ILE A 65 -24.68 -14.34 15.71
N SER A 66 -25.73 -15.07 16.12
CA SER A 66 -26.44 -16.02 15.27
C SER A 66 -27.53 -15.31 14.46
N ALA A 67 -27.15 -14.47 13.52
CA ALA A 67 -28.07 -13.75 12.65
C ALA A 67 -27.48 -13.56 11.25
N GLN A 68 -28.36 -13.28 10.28
CA GLN A 68 -27.92 -12.75 8.99
C GLN A 68 -27.33 -11.36 9.22
N TRP A 69 -26.09 -11.16 8.78
CA TRP A 69 -25.47 -9.84 8.79
C TRP A 69 -26.21 -8.91 7.82
N GLN A 70 -26.45 -7.67 8.26
CA GLN A 70 -27.11 -6.62 7.49
C GLN A 70 -26.17 -5.42 7.32
N ALA A 71 -26.13 -4.83 6.13
CA ALA A 71 -25.20 -3.77 5.75
C ALA A 71 -25.50 -2.38 6.36
N GLN A 72 -26.10 -2.32 7.55
CA GLN A 72 -26.57 -1.09 8.20
C GLN A 72 -25.73 -0.67 9.42
N ARG A 73 -24.43 -1.01 9.43
CA ARG A 73 -23.50 -0.65 10.53
C ARG A 73 -22.32 0.17 10.00
N PRO A 74 -22.53 1.43 9.60
CA PRO A 74 -21.49 2.26 8.97
C PRO A 74 -20.35 2.63 9.91
N ASP A 75 -20.53 2.47 11.24
CA ASP A 75 -19.51 2.72 12.25
C ASP A 75 -18.56 1.53 12.48
N ARG A 76 -18.71 0.45 11.70
CA ARG A 76 -17.93 -0.80 11.88
C ARG A 76 -17.24 -1.22 10.59
N ILE A 77 -16.00 -1.71 10.74
CA ILE A 77 -15.30 -2.38 9.65
C ILE A 77 -15.89 -3.78 9.49
N THR A 78 -16.36 -4.12 8.29
CA THR A 78 -16.88 -5.45 8.00
C THR A 78 -15.87 -6.27 7.23
N ILE A 79 -15.52 -7.45 7.76
CA ILE A 79 -14.70 -8.45 7.07
C ILE A 79 -15.59 -9.62 6.69
N MET A 80 -15.74 -9.82 5.37
CA MET A 80 -16.52 -10.92 4.82
C MET A 80 -15.67 -12.18 4.74
N ALA A 81 -15.93 -13.14 5.63
CA ALA A 81 -15.34 -14.48 5.64
C ALA A 81 -16.41 -15.56 5.34
N ALA A 82 -17.51 -15.17 4.69
CA ALA A 82 -18.59 -16.04 4.29
C ALA A 82 -18.24 -16.80 3.00
N GLY A 83 -19.06 -17.79 2.64
CA GLY A 83 -18.89 -18.52 1.38
C GLY A 83 -18.94 -17.57 0.17
N TYR A 84 -18.14 -17.86 -0.85
CA TYR A 84 -18.10 -17.11 -2.10
C TYR A 84 -19.30 -17.42 -2.99
N HIS A 85 -19.70 -16.44 -3.80
CA HIS A 85 -20.65 -16.59 -4.90
C HIS A 85 -19.91 -16.26 -6.20
N PRO A 86 -20.03 -17.08 -7.26
CA PRO A 86 -19.38 -16.76 -8.54
C PRO A 86 -20.02 -15.52 -9.17
N GLN A 87 -19.23 -14.82 -9.98
CA GLN A 87 -19.72 -13.71 -10.78
C GLN A 87 -20.53 -14.27 -11.98
N ASN A 88 -21.55 -13.53 -12.42
CA ASN A 88 -22.49 -13.92 -13.49
C ASN A 88 -21.85 -14.11 -14.89
N ILE A 89 -20.51 -14.11 -15.00
CA ILE A 89 -19.76 -14.15 -16.26
C ILE A 89 -19.84 -15.54 -16.94
N LEU A 90 -20.16 -16.62 -16.20
CA LEU A 90 -20.16 -18.00 -16.72
C LEU A 90 -21.42 -18.80 -16.41
N VAL A 91 -22.48 -18.16 -15.91
CA VAL A 91 -23.63 -18.90 -15.37
C VAL A 91 -24.73 -18.99 -16.41
N ASP A 92 -24.74 -20.10 -17.14
CA ASP A 92 -26.02 -20.73 -17.46
C ASP A 92 -26.69 -21.11 -16.13
N GLN A 93 -27.94 -20.70 -15.93
CA GLN A 93 -28.63 -20.74 -14.62
C GLN A 93 -28.71 -22.16 -14.03
N GLU A 94 -28.50 -23.19 -14.85
CA GLU A 94 -28.55 -24.60 -14.46
C GLU A 94 -27.37 -25.06 -13.58
N LEU A 95 -26.19 -24.45 -13.68
CA LEU A 95 -24.97 -25.02 -13.06
C LEU A 95 -24.83 -24.72 -11.56
N GLN A 96 -25.61 -23.80 -10.98
CA GLN A 96 -25.67 -23.51 -9.53
C GLN A 96 -24.33 -23.58 -8.77
N ASN A 97 -23.24 -23.04 -9.34
CA ASN A 97 -21.89 -23.03 -8.75
C ASN A 97 -21.21 -24.41 -8.63
N LYS A 98 -21.59 -25.38 -9.46
CA LYS A 98 -21.04 -26.73 -9.52
C LYS A 98 -20.56 -27.00 -10.94
N PHE A 99 -19.26 -26.85 -11.18
CA PHE A 99 -18.65 -27.13 -12.47
C PHE A 99 -18.16 -28.57 -12.49
N PRO A 100 -18.86 -29.51 -13.16
CA PRO A 100 -18.45 -30.91 -13.17
C PRO A 100 -17.10 -31.02 -13.85
N ILE A 101 -16.12 -31.62 -13.18
CA ILE A 101 -14.78 -31.79 -13.74
C ILE A 101 -14.40 -33.25 -13.90
N ARG A 102 -13.51 -33.48 -14.87
CA ARG A 102 -12.81 -34.74 -15.07
C ARG A 102 -11.61 -34.83 -14.12
N SER A 103 -10.97 -36.00 -14.06
CA SER A 103 -9.80 -36.21 -13.19
C SER A 103 -8.60 -35.36 -13.58
N ASP A 104 -8.50 -34.88 -14.83
CA ASP A 104 -7.44 -33.98 -15.30
C ASP A 104 -7.70 -32.50 -14.96
N LEU A 105 -8.71 -32.20 -14.13
CA LEU A 105 -9.13 -30.85 -13.71
C LEU A 105 -9.75 -30.01 -14.83
N LYS A 106 -10.10 -30.63 -15.97
CA LYS A 106 -10.82 -29.96 -17.05
C LYS A 106 -12.32 -30.02 -16.83
N LEU A 107 -13.02 -28.98 -17.27
CA LEU A 107 -14.48 -28.93 -17.26
C LEU A 107 -15.05 -30.05 -18.14
N GLN A 108 -16.08 -30.73 -17.66
CA GLN A 108 -16.73 -31.78 -18.44
C GLN A 108 -17.32 -31.17 -19.73
N GLY A 109 -16.94 -31.74 -20.89
CA GLY A 109 -17.34 -31.22 -22.21
C GLY A 109 -16.40 -30.16 -22.82
N HIS A 110 -15.39 -29.71 -22.10
CA HIS A 110 -14.43 -28.69 -22.58
C HIS A 110 -12.99 -29.14 -22.34
N ASP A 111 -12.12 -28.97 -23.34
CA ASP A 111 -10.72 -29.38 -23.26
C ASP A 111 -9.74 -28.24 -23.01
N ASP A 112 -10.23 -27.01 -23.11
CA ASP A 112 -9.52 -25.74 -22.96
C ASP A 112 -9.79 -25.05 -21.62
N ILE A 113 -10.83 -25.49 -20.88
CA ILE A 113 -11.24 -24.89 -19.61
C ILE A 113 -10.82 -25.78 -18.44
N PHE A 114 -10.00 -25.23 -17.54
CA PHE A 114 -9.63 -25.86 -16.27
C PHE A 114 -10.41 -25.26 -15.10
N VAL A 115 -10.85 -26.10 -14.16
CA VAL A 115 -11.56 -25.66 -12.95
C VAL A 115 -10.95 -26.32 -11.71
N VAL A 116 -10.64 -25.51 -10.71
CA VAL A 116 -10.00 -25.95 -9.45
C VAL A 116 -10.62 -25.28 -8.23
N GLY A 117 -10.19 -25.72 -7.04
CA GLY A 117 -10.67 -25.18 -5.77
C GLY A 117 -12.14 -25.48 -5.52
N ASP A 118 -12.81 -24.60 -4.81
CA ASP A 118 -14.17 -24.87 -4.33
C ASP A 118 -15.25 -24.77 -5.44
N MET A 119 -14.88 -24.32 -6.65
CA MET A 119 -15.77 -24.34 -7.83
C MET A 119 -15.79 -25.71 -8.53
N ALA A 120 -14.75 -26.53 -8.30
CA ALA A 120 -14.60 -27.83 -8.94
C ALA A 120 -15.55 -28.86 -8.32
N TYR A 121 -16.36 -29.52 -9.15
CA TYR A 121 -17.33 -30.51 -8.73
C TYR A 121 -16.97 -31.91 -9.23
N PHE A 122 -16.50 -32.77 -8.32
CA PHE A 122 -16.21 -34.18 -8.62
C PHE A 122 -17.49 -35.01 -8.55
N LYS A 123 -17.88 -35.68 -9.65
CA LYS A 123 -18.98 -36.65 -9.67
C LYS A 123 -18.46 -38.06 -9.32
N PRO A 124 -19.23 -38.91 -8.62
CA PRO A 124 -20.58 -38.67 -8.07
C PRO A 124 -20.58 -37.98 -6.70
N SER A 125 -19.43 -37.88 -6.02
CA SER A 125 -19.33 -37.35 -4.65
C SER A 125 -18.53 -36.04 -4.62
N PRO A 126 -19.17 -34.88 -4.35
CA PRO A 126 -18.47 -33.62 -4.27
C PRO A 126 -17.50 -33.59 -3.09
N LEU A 127 -16.39 -32.87 -3.28
CA LEU A 127 -15.43 -32.66 -2.20
C LEU A 127 -15.93 -31.55 -1.25
N PRO A 128 -15.59 -31.63 0.05
CA PRO A 128 -15.77 -30.53 0.96
C PRO A 128 -15.04 -29.27 0.45
N LYS A 129 -15.69 -28.11 0.58
CA LYS A 129 -15.07 -26.81 0.28
C LYS A 129 -13.92 -26.56 1.26
N SER A 130 -12.69 -26.58 0.77
CA SER A 130 -11.49 -26.54 1.58
C SER A 130 -10.28 -26.16 0.74
N GLY A 131 -9.51 -25.18 1.24
CA GLY A 131 -8.25 -24.77 0.66
C GLY A 131 -7.24 -25.92 0.50
N VAL A 132 -7.35 -27.00 1.27
CA VAL A 132 -6.45 -28.16 1.15
C VAL A 132 -6.57 -28.83 -0.23
N TYR A 133 -7.79 -28.97 -0.76
CA TYR A 133 -7.99 -29.53 -2.09
C TYR A 133 -7.50 -28.57 -3.18
N ALA A 134 -7.74 -27.27 -3.01
CA ALA A 134 -7.24 -26.24 -3.92
C ALA A 134 -5.70 -26.27 -4.01
N VAL A 135 -5.01 -26.20 -2.86
CA VAL A 135 -3.53 -26.22 -2.79
C VAL A 135 -2.96 -27.49 -3.40
N ARG A 136 -3.60 -28.65 -3.18
CA ARG A 136 -3.13 -29.93 -3.74
C ARG A 136 -3.43 -30.10 -5.22
N SER A 137 -4.47 -29.45 -5.75
CA SER A 137 -4.76 -29.46 -7.18
C SER A 137 -3.78 -28.59 -7.98
N ALA A 138 -3.17 -27.57 -7.35
CA ALA A 138 -2.34 -26.58 -8.07
C ALA A 138 -1.14 -27.18 -8.85
N PRO A 139 -0.34 -28.13 -8.32
CA PRO A 139 0.74 -28.75 -9.10
C PRO A 139 0.24 -29.57 -10.30
N ILE A 140 -0.91 -30.22 -10.16
CA ILE A 140 -1.54 -30.99 -11.25
C ILE A 140 -2.09 -30.04 -12.31
N LEU A 141 -2.74 -28.96 -11.89
CA LEU A 141 -3.21 -27.91 -12.78
C LEU A 141 -2.06 -27.33 -13.61
N ALA A 142 -0.96 -26.94 -12.97
CA ALA A 142 0.21 -26.39 -13.66
C ALA A 142 0.81 -27.40 -14.67
N ALA A 143 0.89 -28.68 -14.30
CA ALA A 143 1.35 -29.73 -15.21
C ALA A 143 0.40 -29.91 -16.40
N ASN A 144 -0.91 -29.87 -16.18
CA ASN A 144 -1.90 -30.11 -17.22
C ASN A 144 -2.08 -28.92 -18.16
N ILE A 145 -1.96 -27.68 -17.66
CA ILE A 145 -1.91 -26.48 -18.52
C ILE A 145 -0.69 -26.58 -19.45
N ARG A 146 0.49 -26.91 -18.92
CA ARG A 146 1.70 -27.09 -19.74
C ARG A 146 1.54 -28.22 -20.75
N ALA A 147 0.99 -29.35 -20.33
CA ALA A 147 0.71 -30.47 -21.22
C ALA A 147 -0.25 -30.05 -22.36
N SER A 148 -1.33 -29.34 -22.04
CA SER A 148 -2.29 -28.87 -23.04
C SER A 148 -1.67 -27.90 -24.07
N LEU A 149 -0.75 -27.03 -23.63
CA LEU A 149 -0.06 -26.09 -24.51
C LEU A 149 1.03 -26.74 -25.38
N LEU A 150 1.67 -27.81 -24.89
CA LEU A 150 2.79 -28.48 -25.54
C LEU A 150 2.40 -29.79 -26.24
N GLY A 151 1.11 -30.11 -26.32
CA GLY A 151 0.62 -31.37 -26.89
C GLY A 151 0.98 -32.63 -26.05
N GLY A 152 1.24 -32.47 -24.75
CA GLY A 152 1.55 -33.55 -23.82
C GLY A 152 0.32 -34.21 -23.18
N GLN A 153 0.54 -35.32 -22.47
CA GLN A 153 -0.52 -36.04 -21.75
C GLN A 153 -0.86 -35.39 -20.39
N SER A 154 -2.15 -35.31 -20.08
CA SER A 154 -2.65 -34.78 -18.82
C SER A 154 -2.51 -35.78 -17.67
N LYS A 155 -2.23 -35.28 -16.46
CA LYS A 155 -2.11 -36.04 -15.22
C LYS A 155 -3.42 -36.02 -14.42
N PRO A 156 -3.85 -37.14 -13.83
CA PRO A 156 -5.04 -37.18 -13.00
C PRO A 156 -4.76 -36.60 -11.60
N PHE A 157 -5.72 -35.83 -11.07
CA PHE A 157 -5.81 -35.44 -9.68
C PHE A 157 -6.67 -36.44 -8.91
N ARG A 158 -6.11 -36.99 -7.83
CA ARG A 158 -6.81 -37.93 -6.93
C ARG A 158 -6.97 -37.28 -5.55
N PRO A 159 -8.16 -36.79 -5.18
CA PRO A 159 -8.37 -36.16 -3.89
C PRO A 159 -8.28 -37.18 -2.75
N GLN A 160 -7.71 -36.76 -1.63
CA GLN A 160 -7.69 -37.57 -0.41
C GLN A 160 -9.08 -37.61 0.25
N LYS A 161 -9.39 -38.73 0.93
CA LYS A 161 -10.68 -38.91 1.63
C LYS A 161 -10.87 -38.01 2.85
N ASP A 162 -9.81 -37.79 3.63
CA ASP A 162 -9.83 -36.89 4.79
C ASP A 162 -8.45 -36.25 4.98
N PHE A 163 -8.39 -35.20 5.79
CA PHE A 163 -7.18 -34.46 6.08
C PHE A 163 -7.22 -33.83 7.46
N LEU A 164 -6.04 -33.59 8.01
CA LEU A 164 -5.89 -32.87 9.26
C LEU A 164 -6.33 -31.41 9.06
N ARG A 165 -7.31 -30.99 9.86
CA ARG A 165 -7.83 -29.63 9.89
C ARG A 165 -7.29 -28.93 11.14
N LEU A 166 -6.61 -27.81 10.95
CA LEU A 166 -5.98 -27.04 12.02
C LEU A 166 -6.58 -25.63 12.02
N VAL A 167 -7.24 -25.25 13.12
CA VAL A 167 -7.88 -23.93 13.29
C VAL A 167 -7.28 -23.23 14.50
N SER A 168 -6.74 -22.02 14.32
CA SER A 168 -6.25 -21.19 15.43
C SER A 168 -7.42 -20.69 16.28
N LEU A 169 -7.26 -20.79 17.61
CA LEU A 169 -8.24 -20.33 18.60
C LEU A 169 -7.74 -19.10 19.39
N GLY A 170 -6.73 -18.40 18.86
CA GLY A 170 -6.08 -17.27 19.53
C GLY A 170 -5.19 -17.68 20.71
N THR A 171 -4.42 -16.74 21.27
CA THR A 171 -3.57 -16.96 22.46
C THR A 171 -2.59 -18.12 22.32
N LYS A 172 -2.04 -18.32 21.12
CA LYS A 172 -1.18 -19.46 20.77
C LYS A 172 -1.80 -20.83 21.09
N ASN A 173 -3.11 -20.95 20.93
CA ASN A 173 -3.84 -22.21 21.02
C ASN A 173 -4.51 -22.53 19.67
N ALA A 174 -4.70 -23.82 19.38
CA ALA A 174 -5.33 -24.27 18.16
C ALA A 174 -6.11 -25.56 18.39
N LEU A 175 -6.99 -25.86 17.43
CA LEU A 175 -7.81 -27.05 17.36
C LEU A 175 -7.39 -27.90 16.17
N ALA A 176 -7.18 -29.19 16.42
CA ALA A 176 -6.96 -30.20 15.41
C ALA A 176 -8.20 -31.07 15.29
N SER A 177 -8.63 -31.36 14.05
CA SER A 177 -9.68 -32.34 13.76
C SER A 177 -9.27 -33.26 12.62
N LYS A 178 -9.36 -34.57 12.83
CA LYS A 178 -9.11 -35.62 11.83
C LYS A 178 -9.89 -36.88 12.18
N TYR A 179 -10.55 -37.51 11.21
CA TYR A 179 -11.38 -38.71 11.41
C TYR A 179 -12.40 -38.59 12.55
N GLY A 180 -12.98 -37.40 12.75
CA GLY A 180 -13.94 -37.13 13.83
C GLY A 180 -13.34 -36.99 15.23
N VAL A 181 -12.03 -37.19 15.38
CA VAL A 181 -11.30 -36.90 16.63
C VAL A 181 -10.93 -35.42 16.65
N THR A 182 -11.26 -34.73 17.74
CA THR A 182 -10.97 -33.31 17.94
C THR A 182 -10.16 -33.11 19.21
N VAL A 183 -9.03 -32.41 19.10
CA VAL A 183 -8.15 -32.07 20.22
C VAL A 183 -7.81 -30.58 20.14
N SER A 184 -7.76 -29.89 21.27
CA SER A 184 -7.28 -28.50 21.34
C SER A 184 -6.19 -28.37 22.39
N ALA A 185 -5.03 -27.84 22.00
CA ALA A 185 -3.91 -27.61 22.91
C ALA A 185 -2.89 -26.61 22.31
N PRO A 186 -2.09 -25.92 23.14
CA PRO A 186 -1.03 -25.02 22.67
C PRO A 186 0.01 -25.70 21.77
N ILE A 187 0.29 -27.00 21.98
CA ILE A 187 1.21 -27.75 21.11
C ILE A 187 0.66 -27.90 19.69
N ILE A 188 -0.67 -27.99 19.52
CA ILE A 188 -1.32 -28.01 18.21
C ILE A 188 -1.11 -26.69 17.48
N TRP A 189 -1.08 -25.56 18.21
CA TRP A 189 -0.79 -24.26 17.62
C TRP A 189 0.64 -24.19 17.10
N LYS A 190 1.64 -24.70 17.85
CA LYS A 190 3.02 -24.75 17.36
C LYS A 190 3.13 -25.56 16.07
N TRP A 191 2.40 -26.68 15.99
CA TRP A 191 2.37 -27.50 14.79
C TRP A 191 1.72 -26.77 13.61
N LYS A 192 0.54 -26.17 13.82
CA LYS A 192 -0.12 -25.33 12.81
C LYS A 192 0.80 -24.21 12.34
N HIS A 193 1.39 -23.46 13.26
CA HIS A 193 2.30 -22.36 12.95
C HIS A 193 3.48 -22.83 12.09
N HIS A 194 4.07 -23.98 12.41
CA HIS A 194 5.12 -24.57 11.58
C HIS A 194 4.64 -24.93 10.17
N VAL A 195 3.47 -25.57 10.03
CA VAL A 195 2.89 -25.92 8.73
C VAL A 195 2.58 -24.67 7.90
N ASP A 196 1.93 -23.68 8.50
CA ASP A 196 1.56 -22.42 7.84
C ASP A 196 2.81 -21.65 7.41
N GLN A 197 3.82 -21.52 8.28
CA GLN A 197 5.09 -20.86 7.95
C GLN A 197 5.88 -21.62 6.89
N SER A 198 5.93 -22.95 6.96
CA SER A 198 6.57 -23.76 5.92
C SER A 198 5.88 -23.61 4.57
N PHE A 199 4.55 -23.45 4.54
CA PHE A 199 3.81 -23.16 3.32
C PHE A 199 4.15 -21.76 2.80
N MET A 200 4.10 -20.73 3.65
CA MET A 200 4.37 -19.34 3.26
C MET A 200 5.81 -19.13 2.76
N ARG A 201 6.81 -19.81 3.33
CA ARG A 201 8.21 -19.76 2.85
C ARG A 201 8.34 -20.11 1.37
N ARG A 202 7.49 -21.00 0.85
CA ARG A 202 7.47 -21.38 -0.58
C ARG A 202 7.08 -20.23 -1.52
N PHE A 203 6.48 -19.16 -0.99
CA PHE A 203 6.05 -17.99 -1.74
C PHE A 203 6.86 -16.73 -1.41
N HIS A 204 7.75 -16.78 -0.43
CA HIS A 204 8.75 -15.73 -0.23
C HIS A 204 9.94 -15.92 -1.18
N ASP A 205 10.38 -17.17 -1.38
CA ASP A 205 11.52 -17.50 -2.22
C ASP A 205 11.06 -18.00 -3.60
N ILE A 206 10.29 -17.19 -4.33
CA ILE A 206 9.85 -17.56 -5.68
C ILE A 206 11.03 -17.37 -6.63
N PRO A 207 11.51 -18.42 -7.33
CA PRO A 207 12.54 -18.25 -8.34
C PRO A 207 12.04 -17.27 -9.40
N ILE A 208 12.75 -16.17 -9.60
CA ILE A 208 12.49 -15.25 -10.70
C ILE A 208 12.58 -16.10 -11.97
N MET A 209 11.55 -16.02 -12.82
CA MET A 209 11.63 -16.62 -14.15
C MET A 209 12.74 -15.91 -14.92
N THR A 210 13.95 -16.48 -14.92
CA THR A 210 15.04 -16.04 -15.78
C THR A 210 14.64 -16.37 -17.21
N ASN A 211 14.05 -15.39 -17.88
CA ASN A 211 13.84 -15.48 -19.30
C ASN A 211 15.24 -15.36 -19.93
N ASN A 212 15.84 -16.48 -20.33
CA ASN A 212 17.17 -16.53 -20.97
C ASN A 212 17.24 -15.76 -22.32
N LYS A 213 16.19 -15.00 -22.66
CA LYS A 213 16.07 -14.10 -23.81
C LYS A 213 15.59 -12.68 -23.45
N ALA A 214 15.54 -12.31 -22.17
CA ALA A 214 15.33 -10.91 -21.81
C ALA A 214 16.62 -10.14 -22.13
N GLN A 215 16.57 -9.26 -23.13
CA GLN A 215 17.63 -8.30 -23.40
C GLN A 215 17.89 -7.45 -22.13
N PRO A 216 19.14 -7.04 -21.86
CA PRO A 216 19.51 -6.31 -20.64
C PRO A 216 18.81 -4.94 -20.45
N ASP A 217 18.09 -4.45 -21.46
CA ASP A 217 17.53 -3.08 -21.53
C ASP A 217 16.09 -2.93 -21.02
N HIS A 218 15.51 -3.96 -20.41
CA HIS A 218 14.16 -3.87 -19.81
C HIS A 218 14.23 -3.94 -18.29
N GLN A 219 14.97 -3.02 -17.68
CA GLN A 219 14.76 -2.70 -16.28
C GLN A 219 13.33 -2.19 -16.13
N ILE A 220 12.55 -2.77 -15.22
CA ILE A 220 11.21 -2.27 -14.91
C ILE A 220 11.38 -0.84 -14.41
N LEU A 221 10.98 0.13 -15.23
CA LEU A 221 11.02 1.54 -14.85
C LEU A 221 10.14 1.72 -13.63
N CYS A 222 10.67 2.36 -12.59
CA CYS A 222 9.88 2.65 -11.40
C CYS A 222 8.75 3.63 -11.76
N THR A 223 7.62 3.49 -11.09
CA THR A 223 6.46 4.39 -11.19
C THR A 223 6.42 5.35 -9.98
N GLY A 224 5.37 6.16 -9.83
CA GLY A 224 5.38 7.25 -8.85
C GLY A 224 6.37 8.37 -9.23
N CYS A 225 7.02 8.99 -8.25
CA CYS A 225 8.01 10.05 -8.53
C CYS A 225 9.23 9.53 -9.30
N ALA A 226 9.61 8.28 -9.07
CA ALA A 226 10.74 7.65 -9.76
C ALA A 226 10.49 7.41 -11.26
N GLY A 227 9.25 7.60 -11.72
CA GLY A 227 8.88 7.58 -13.14
C GLY A 227 8.88 8.97 -13.80
N LYS A 228 9.23 10.05 -13.08
CA LYS A 228 9.36 11.41 -13.63
C LYS A 228 10.65 11.55 -14.44
N ILE A 229 10.69 12.55 -15.31
CA ILE A 229 11.91 12.96 -16.02
C ILE A 229 12.88 13.57 -15.00
N SER A 230 14.18 13.26 -15.11
CA SER A 230 15.19 13.72 -14.15
C SER A 230 15.45 15.22 -14.25
N GLY A 231 15.85 15.83 -13.13
CA GLY A 231 16.11 17.28 -13.04
C GLY A 231 17.21 17.75 -14.00
N GLY A 232 18.23 16.93 -14.23
CA GLY A 232 19.29 17.23 -15.20
C GLY A 232 18.79 17.35 -16.64
N VAL A 233 17.81 16.53 -17.05
CA VAL A 233 17.17 16.65 -18.37
C VAL A 233 16.34 17.93 -18.46
N LEU A 234 15.58 18.26 -17.41
CA LEU A 234 14.80 19.51 -17.36
C LEU A 234 15.72 20.74 -17.44
N GLN A 235 16.80 20.75 -16.66
CA GLN A 235 17.79 21.81 -16.68
C GLN A 235 18.48 21.93 -18.04
N HIS A 236 18.76 20.81 -18.72
CA HIS A 236 19.34 20.83 -20.06
C HIS A 236 18.40 21.46 -21.10
N VAL A 237 17.09 21.19 -21.01
CA VAL A 237 16.09 21.70 -21.96
C VAL A 237 15.73 23.16 -21.69
N PHE A 238 15.51 23.53 -20.43
CA PHE A 238 15.01 24.85 -20.05
C PHE A 238 16.12 25.85 -19.65
N GLY A 239 17.35 25.38 -19.42
CA GLY A 239 18.49 26.24 -19.10
C GLY A 239 18.27 27.12 -17.87
N SER A 240 18.63 28.41 -17.98
CA SER A 240 18.44 29.42 -16.93
C SER A 240 16.98 29.80 -16.68
N ASP A 241 16.08 29.49 -17.61
CA ASP A 241 14.64 29.78 -17.49
C ASP A 241 13.93 28.71 -16.65
N PHE A 242 14.64 27.64 -16.26
CA PHE A 242 14.14 26.66 -15.31
C PHE A 242 14.12 27.25 -13.89
N ALA A 243 12.97 27.81 -13.52
CA ALA A 243 12.67 28.25 -12.15
C ALA A 243 11.74 27.22 -11.48
N PRO A 244 12.27 26.18 -10.81
CA PRO A 244 11.45 25.18 -10.15
C PRO A 244 10.74 25.79 -8.94
N GLU A 245 9.48 26.19 -9.10
CA GLU A 245 8.57 26.50 -8.01
C GLU A 245 7.59 25.33 -7.81
N ASP A 246 7.32 24.98 -6.56
CA ASP A 246 6.38 23.89 -6.23
C ASP A 246 4.94 24.30 -6.64
N ALA A 247 4.58 25.58 -6.48
CA ALA A 247 3.29 26.11 -6.93
C ALA A 247 3.44 27.50 -7.58
N MET A 248 2.88 27.65 -8.78
CA MET A 248 2.98 28.86 -9.59
C MET A 248 1.86 29.85 -9.27
N LYS A 249 2.15 31.15 -9.24
CA LYS A 249 1.11 32.20 -9.11
C LYS A 249 0.30 32.33 -10.39
N LEU A 250 -1.02 32.15 -10.31
CA LEU A 250 -1.96 32.43 -11.42
C LEU A 250 -2.49 33.87 -11.41
N GLY A 251 -2.27 34.60 -10.31
CA GLY A 251 -2.71 35.98 -10.14
C GLY A 251 -2.40 36.49 -8.75
N LYS A 252 -3.03 37.60 -8.33
CA LYS A 252 -2.74 38.23 -7.03
C LYS A 252 -3.15 37.39 -5.81
N ARG A 253 -4.08 36.45 -5.97
CA ARG A 253 -4.71 35.70 -4.85
C ARG A 253 -4.75 34.19 -5.05
N SER A 254 -4.17 33.68 -6.13
CA SER A 254 -4.25 32.28 -6.48
C SER A 254 -2.90 31.71 -6.87
N VAL A 255 -2.64 30.49 -6.42
CA VAL A 255 -1.55 29.64 -6.88
C VAL A 255 -2.11 28.35 -7.48
N ALA A 256 -1.36 27.71 -8.35
CA ALA A 256 -1.68 26.39 -8.85
C ALA A 256 -0.44 25.51 -8.99
N SER A 257 -0.65 24.22 -8.80
CA SER A 257 0.28 23.17 -9.17
C SER A 257 -0.46 22.08 -9.93
N ILE A 258 0.26 21.33 -10.75
CA ILE A 258 -0.22 20.10 -11.34
C ILE A 258 0.81 19.01 -11.10
N ASP A 259 0.36 17.89 -10.56
CA ASP A 259 1.19 16.71 -10.45
C ASP A 259 0.41 15.44 -10.80
N GLY A 260 1.12 14.44 -11.29
CA GLY A 260 0.55 13.18 -11.71
C GLY A 260 1.53 12.03 -11.63
N MET A 261 0.99 10.83 -11.58
CA MET A 261 1.78 9.62 -11.47
C MET A 261 1.10 8.43 -12.12
N ARG A 262 1.92 7.59 -12.75
CA ARG A 262 1.52 6.25 -13.21
C ARG A 262 1.29 5.37 -12.00
N SER A 263 0.29 4.51 -12.08
CA SER A 263 -0.05 3.63 -10.98
C SER A 263 1.02 2.58 -10.71
N PHE A 264 1.35 2.40 -9.43
CA PHE A 264 2.18 1.32 -8.91
C PHE A 264 1.37 0.31 -8.08
N LEU A 265 0.06 0.51 -7.96
CA LEU A 265 -0.86 -0.34 -7.24
C LEU A 265 -2.05 -0.69 -8.14
N SER A 266 -2.74 -1.79 -7.83
CA SER A 266 -3.99 -2.15 -8.51
C SER A 266 -5.23 -1.54 -7.85
N ASP A 267 -5.11 -1.02 -6.62
CA ASP A 267 -6.25 -0.48 -5.87
C ASP A 267 -6.51 1.00 -6.20
N GLU A 268 -7.61 1.25 -6.95
CA GLU A 268 -8.04 2.58 -7.40
C GLU A 268 -8.20 3.60 -6.29
N TYR A 269 -8.69 3.17 -5.13
CA TYR A 269 -8.91 4.06 -4.00
C TYR A 269 -7.58 4.44 -3.35
N VAL A 270 -6.70 3.46 -3.10
CA VAL A 270 -5.42 3.71 -2.41
C VAL A 270 -4.51 4.57 -3.27
N MET A 271 -4.36 4.23 -4.55
CA MET A 271 -3.51 5.01 -5.46
C MET A 271 -4.02 6.46 -5.62
N ALA A 272 -5.32 6.65 -5.80
CA ALA A 272 -5.88 8.00 -5.92
C ALA A 272 -5.72 8.79 -4.60
N SER A 273 -5.74 8.13 -3.44
CA SER A 273 -5.44 8.77 -2.16
C SER A 273 -3.99 9.25 -2.09
N ILE A 274 -3.05 8.41 -2.54
CA ILE A 274 -1.61 8.74 -2.58
C ILE A 274 -1.35 9.87 -3.57
N ALA A 275 -1.87 9.77 -4.80
CA ALA A 275 -1.72 10.80 -5.81
C ALA A 275 -2.30 12.15 -5.37
N THR A 276 -3.49 12.14 -4.75
CA THR A 276 -4.10 13.37 -4.20
C THR A 276 -3.24 14.01 -3.13
N ARG A 277 -2.69 13.21 -2.22
CA ARG A 277 -1.80 13.77 -1.21
C ARG A 277 -0.54 14.34 -1.81
N HIS A 278 0.06 13.63 -2.75
CA HIS A 278 1.29 14.07 -3.39
C HIS A 278 1.09 15.44 -4.05
N ALA A 279 0.06 15.57 -4.89
CA ALA A 279 -0.27 16.83 -5.55
C ALA A 279 -0.67 17.97 -4.57
N LEU A 280 -1.27 17.63 -3.42
CA LEU A 280 -1.57 18.62 -2.37
C LEU A 280 -0.30 19.17 -1.69
N GLY A 281 0.82 18.43 -1.72
CA GLY A 281 2.10 18.83 -1.14
C GLY A 281 2.54 20.19 -1.61
N ASP A 282 2.63 20.38 -2.93
CA ASP A 282 3.00 21.62 -3.61
C ASP A 282 2.23 22.85 -3.11
N ILE A 283 0.90 22.74 -2.98
CA ILE A 283 0.07 23.85 -2.55
C ILE A 283 0.25 24.11 -1.05
N LEU A 284 0.28 23.06 -0.23
CA LEU A 284 0.40 23.19 1.22
C LEU A 284 1.76 23.75 1.64
N VAL A 285 2.84 23.36 0.96
CA VAL A 285 4.20 23.79 1.30
C VAL A 285 4.46 25.25 1.00
N SER A 286 3.83 25.78 -0.07
CA SER A 286 3.84 27.22 -0.38
C SER A 286 3.11 28.09 0.66
N GLY A 287 2.42 27.47 1.62
CA GLY A 287 1.56 28.11 2.61
C GLY A 287 0.18 28.49 2.07
N ALA A 288 -0.15 28.15 0.82
CA ALA A 288 -1.46 28.40 0.26
C ALA A 288 -2.53 27.45 0.82
N LYS A 289 -3.80 27.86 0.73
CA LYS A 289 -4.94 27.01 1.10
C LYS A 289 -5.52 26.35 -0.17
N PRO A 290 -5.49 25.02 -0.31
CA PRO A 290 -6.15 24.33 -1.43
C PRO A 290 -7.66 24.63 -1.48
N GLU A 291 -8.23 24.85 -2.66
CA GLU A 291 -9.67 25.12 -2.83
C GLU A 291 -10.31 24.24 -3.91
N HIS A 292 -9.67 24.15 -5.07
CA HIS A 292 -10.22 23.47 -6.24
C HIS A 292 -9.26 22.42 -6.77
N ILE A 293 -9.80 21.27 -7.17
CA ILE A 293 -9.04 20.20 -7.83
C ILE A 293 -9.69 19.89 -9.18
N LEU A 294 -8.87 19.90 -10.23
CA LEU A 294 -9.21 19.37 -11.55
C LEU A 294 -8.48 18.05 -11.77
N ILE A 295 -9.21 17.02 -12.19
CA ILE A 295 -8.70 15.66 -12.32
C ILE A 295 -8.50 15.32 -13.79
N SER A 296 -7.34 14.77 -14.15
CA SER A 296 -7.13 14.05 -15.41
C SER A 296 -6.84 12.59 -15.09
N LEU A 297 -7.70 11.68 -15.55
CA LEU A 297 -7.63 10.26 -15.19
C LEU A 297 -7.63 9.39 -16.45
N ALA A 298 -6.53 8.67 -16.69
CA ALA A 298 -6.45 7.66 -17.73
C ALA A 298 -6.63 6.27 -17.10
N LEU A 299 -7.55 5.46 -17.61
CA LEU A 299 -7.82 4.11 -17.10
C LEU A 299 -7.59 3.04 -18.17
N PRO A 300 -7.13 1.84 -17.79
CA PRO A 300 -7.10 0.68 -18.69
C PRO A 300 -8.49 0.37 -19.23
N ALA A 301 -8.54 0.13 -20.55
CA ALA A 301 -9.76 -0.24 -21.26
C ALA A 301 -10.48 -1.40 -20.56
N ALA A 302 -11.79 -1.26 -20.42
CA ALA A 302 -12.67 -2.25 -19.82
C ALA A 302 -14.13 -1.95 -20.20
N ASN A 303 -15.06 -2.85 -19.88
CA ASN A 303 -16.48 -2.54 -20.03
C ASN A 303 -16.92 -1.41 -19.07
N ASP A 304 -18.06 -0.78 -19.40
CA ASP A 304 -18.61 0.37 -18.69
C ASP A 304 -18.81 0.12 -17.19
N GLN A 305 -19.19 -1.10 -16.78
CA GLN A 305 -19.41 -1.42 -15.38
C GLN A 305 -18.09 -1.39 -14.58
N ILE A 306 -17.02 -1.94 -15.16
CA ILE A 306 -15.70 -1.90 -14.55
C ILE A 306 -15.18 -0.47 -14.54
N LEU A 307 -15.28 0.27 -15.66
CA LEU A 307 -14.84 1.66 -15.75
C LEU A 307 -15.57 2.55 -14.74
N ALA A 308 -16.90 2.45 -14.64
CA ALA A 308 -17.70 3.19 -13.67
C ALA A 308 -17.30 2.89 -12.22
N ARG A 309 -17.03 1.62 -11.89
CA ARG A 309 -16.54 1.24 -10.56
C ARG A 309 -15.17 1.84 -10.27
N ARG A 310 -14.23 1.76 -11.22
CA ARG A 310 -12.88 2.34 -11.09
C ARG A 310 -12.95 3.84 -10.88
N LEU A 311 -13.69 4.55 -11.73
CA LEU A 311 -13.95 5.99 -11.61
C LEU A 311 -14.51 6.35 -10.24
N LYS A 312 -15.55 5.65 -9.79
CA LYS A 312 -16.17 5.90 -8.49
C LYS A 312 -15.18 5.74 -7.34
N ARG A 313 -14.35 4.70 -7.35
CA ARG A 313 -13.32 4.46 -6.31
C ARG A 313 -12.28 5.58 -6.29
N SER A 314 -11.73 5.94 -7.45
CA SER A 314 -10.75 7.03 -7.57
C SER A 314 -11.33 8.36 -7.09
N LEU A 315 -12.50 8.75 -7.58
CA LEU A 315 -13.14 10.02 -7.21
C LEU A 315 -13.47 10.09 -5.71
N THR A 316 -13.94 8.97 -5.13
CA THR A 316 -14.23 8.90 -3.68
C THR A 316 -12.96 9.15 -2.86
N ALA A 317 -11.84 8.52 -3.25
CA ALA A 317 -10.55 8.74 -2.61
C ALA A 317 -10.09 10.21 -2.71
N VAL A 318 -10.12 10.79 -3.92
CA VAL A 318 -9.75 12.20 -4.13
C VAL A 318 -10.60 13.11 -3.27
N GLN A 319 -11.92 12.90 -3.25
CA GLN A 319 -12.85 13.73 -2.47
C GLN A 319 -12.57 13.65 -0.97
N ILE A 320 -12.29 12.44 -0.45
CA ILE A 320 -11.98 12.24 0.98
C ILE A 320 -10.66 12.90 1.36
N GLU A 321 -9.59 12.73 0.57
CA GLU A 321 -8.30 13.36 0.85
C GLU A 321 -8.37 14.89 0.71
N ALA A 322 -9.01 15.40 -0.35
CA ALA A 322 -9.16 16.84 -0.59
C ALA A 322 -9.91 17.55 0.55
N LYS A 323 -10.98 16.92 1.05
CA LYS A 323 -11.81 17.48 2.13
C LYS A 323 -11.01 17.71 3.41
N LYS A 324 -9.99 16.91 3.71
CA LYS A 324 -9.13 17.08 4.90
C LYS A 324 -8.42 18.44 4.94
N TYR A 325 -8.14 19.00 3.76
CA TYR A 325 -7.47 20.30 3.60
C TYR A 325 -8.39 21.40 3.11
N GLY A 326 -9.70 21.14 3.02
CA GLY A 326 -10.72 22.11 2.63
C GLY A 326 -10.84 22.34 1.12
N ALA A 327 -10.31 21.46 0.29
CA ALA A 327 -10.49 21.47 -1.16
C ALA A 327 -11.65 20.58 -1.61
N SER A 328 -12.16 20.85 -2.81
CA SER A 328 -13.16 20.03 -3.49
C SER A 328 -12.81 19.79 -4.95
N ILE A 329 -13.32 18.69 -5.50
CA ILE A 329 -13.23 18.41 -6.95
C ILE A 329 -14.14 19.41 -7.67
N SER A 330 -13.57 20.22 -8.55
CA SER A 330 -14.29 21.22 -9.35
C SER A 330 -14.57 20.76 -10.77
N GLY A 331 -13.90 19.70 -11.23
CA GLY A 331 -14.07 19.16 -12.58
C GLY A 331 -12.97 18.18 -12.94
N GLY A 332 -12.96 17.75 -14.20
CA GLY A 332 -11.94 16.86 -14.72
C GLY A 332 -12.33 16.18 -16.03
N HIS A 333 -11.38 15.43 -16.59
CA HIS A 333 -11.56 14.57 -17.76
C HIS A 333 -11.04 13.16 -17.48
N SER A 334 -11.67 12.19 -18.14
CA SER A 334 -11.22 10.81 -18.16
C SER A 334 -11.05 10.30 -19.57
N LEU A 335 -10.07 9.41 -19.77
CA LEU A 335 -9.81 8.75 -21.04
C LEU A 335 -9.37 7.31 -20.81
N GLU A 336 -9.46 6.49 -21.86
CA GLU A 336 -8.89 5.15 -21.84
C GLU A 336 -7.42 5.18 -22.30
N ALA A 337 -6.56 4.43 -21.62
CA ALA A 337 -5.14 4.29 -21.96
C ALA A 337 -4.65 2.88 -21.64
N GLN A 338 -3.43 2.55 -22.05
CA GLN A 338 -2.83 1.26 -21.70
C GLN A 338 -2.54 1.17 -20.19
N ASP A 339 -2.01 2.27 -19.64
CA ASP A 339 -1.68 2.38 -18.22
C ASP A 339 -2.72 3.19 -17.47
N TRP A 340 -2.84 2.90 -16.18
CA TRP A 340 -3.56 3.78 -15.28
C TRP A 340 -2.68 4.97 -14.85
N LEU A 341 -3.14 6.18 -15.15
CA LEU A 341 -2.53 7.45 -14.79
C LEU A 341 -3.55 8.34 -14.09
N ILE A 342 -3.13 9.02 -13.02
CA ILE A 342 -3.93 10.10 -12.42
C ILE A 342 -3.05 11.34 -12.29
N SER A 343 -3.57 12.47 -12.75
CA SER A 343 -2.98 13.80 -12.59
C SER A 343 -4.01 14.75 -12.00
N LEU A 344 -3.55 15.64 -11.12
CA LEU A 344 -4.38 16.52 -10.34
C LEU A 344 -3.81 17.93 -10.43
N ALA A 345 -4.56 18.83 -11.05
CA ALA A 345 -4.28 20.25 -11.00
C ALA A 345 -5.02 20.84 -9.80
N ILE A 346 -4.27 21.40 -8.85
CA ILE A 346 -4.81 21.97 -7.62
C ILE A 346 -4.64 23.48 -7.66
N ILE A 347 -5.74 24.19 -7.47
CA ILE A 347 -5.78 25.64 -7.38
C ILE A 347 -6.04 26.00 -5.93
N GLY A 348 -5.14 26.80 -5.36
CA GLY A 348 -5.20 27.26 -3.99
C GLY A 348 -5.24 28.78 -3.89
N ARG A 349 -5.72 29.26 -2.75
CA ARG A 349 -5.69 30.68 -2.38
C ARG A 349 -4.32 31.03 -1.80
N SER A 350 -3.67 32.03 -2.36
CA SER A 350 -2.37 32.51 -1.87
C SER A 350 -2.47 32.99 -0.42
N SER A 351 -1.45 32.67 0.39
CA SER A 351 -1.28 33.28 1.71
C SER A 351 -0.83 34.74 1.57
N PRO A 352 -1.30 35.66 2.44
CA PRO A 352 -0.72 37.00 2.57
C PRO A 352 0.78 36.97 2.91
N GLN A 353 1.24 35.88 3.55
CA GLN A 353 2.64 35.61 3.83
C GLN A 353 2.99 34.28 3.14
N PRO A 354 3.31 34.29 1.83
CA PRO A 354 3.71 33.07 1.14
C PRO A 354 5.01 32.54 1.75
N ILE A 355 5.17 31.22 1.75
CA ILE A 355 6.40 30.57 2.18
C ILE A 355 7.26 30.39 0.92
N PRO A 356 8.45 31.02 0.84
CA PRO A 356 9.32 30.85 -0.31
C PRO A 356 9.99 29.47 -0.27
N LYS A 357 10.42 28.98 -1.43
CA LYS A 357 11.28 27.79 -1.54
C LYS A 357 12.73 28.10 -1.16
N GLN A 358 13.17 29.32 -1.45
CA GLN A 358 14.56 29.74 -1.31
C GLN A 358 14.86 30.19 0.12
N ILE A 359 15.96 29.68 0.68
CA ILE A 359 16.44 30.02 2.01
C ILE A 359 17.03 31.44 1.98
N PRO A 360 16.49 32.40 2.76
CA PRO A 360 17.06 33.74 2.85
C PRO A 360 18.39 33.72 3.60
N ASP A 361 19.25 34.74 3.43
CA ASP A 361 20.53 34.85 4.13
C ASP A 361 20.44 34.82 5.67
N GLY A 362 21.52 34.32 6.29
CA GLY A 362 21.67 34.21 7.74
C GLY A 362 21.47 32.81 8.33
N PRO A 363 21.46 32.70 9.68
CA PRO A 363 21.47 31.42 10.36
C PRO A 363 20.14 30.67 10.21
N VAL A 364 20.20 29.40 9.78
CA VAL A 364 19.02 28.55 9.59
C VAL A 364 19.27 27.10 10.03
N SER A 365 18.21 26.45 10.49
CA SER A 365 18.15 25.00 10.67
C SER A 365 17.12 24.41 9.71
N ILE A 366 17.49 23.32 9.04
CA ILE A 366 16.65 22.62 8.07
C ILE A 366 16.12 21.34 8.69
N ILE A 367 14.80 21.25 8.74
CA ILE A 367 14.06 20.13 9.31
C ILE A 367 13.47 19.30 8.17
N GLN A 368 13.71 18.01 8.19
CA GLN A 368 12.99 17.02 7.39
C GLN A 368 11.82 16.50 8.23
N THR A 369 10.58 16.54 7.72
CA THR A 369 9.39 16.15 8.52
C THR A 369 9.15 14.63 8.56
N ASP A 370 9.49 13.92 7.50
CA ASP A 370 9.11 12.52 7.28
C ASP A 370 10.31 11.67 6.84
N PRO A 371 10.27 10.34 7.04
CA PRO A 371 11.40 9.49 6.71
C PRO A 371 11.58 9.32 5.19
N VAL A 372 12.84 9.17 4.75
CA VAL A 372 13.21 8.86 3.35
C VAL A 372 13.32 7.36 3.07
N GLY A 373 13.54 7.02 1.80
CA GLY A 373 13.72 5.65 1.31
C GLY A 373 12.50 5.09 0.59
N VAL A 374 11.52 5.94 0.28
CA VAL A 374 10.27 5.53 -0.37
C VAL A 374 10.53 5.00 -1.78
N GLY A 375 11.42 5.63 -2.54
CA GLY A 375 11.73 5.24 -3.91
C GLY A 375 12.30 3.83 -3.98
N ALA A 376 13.29 3.53 -3.14
CA ALA A 376 13.88 2.20 -3.03
C ALA A 376 12.85 1.14 -2.58
N MET A 377 12.02 1.46 -1.58
CA MET A 377 10.96 0.57 -1.13
C MET A 377 9.93 0.31 -2.24
N MET A 378 9.53 1.33 -2.99
CA MET A 378 8.63 1.17 -4.14
C MET A 378 9.27 0.33 -5.25
N ALA A 379 10.56 0.54 -5.55
CA ALA A 379 11.30 -0.25 -6.53
C ALA A 379 11.34 -1.74 -6.16
N ALA A 380 11.58 -2.05 -4.88
CA ALA A 380 11.55 -3.43 -4.39
C ALA A 380 10.13 -4.02 -4.41
N HIS A 381 9.11 -3.24 -4.04
CA HIS A 381 7.70 -3.68 -4.09
C HIS A 381 7.27 -4.05 -5.51
N MET A 382 7.58 -3.19 -6.49
CA MET A 382 7.23 -3.43 -7.90
C MET A 382 7.91 -4.68 -8.48
N GLN A 383 9.04 -5.10 -7.90
CA GLN A 383 9.75 -6.33 -8.24
C GLN A 383 9.34 -7.53 -7.37
N GLY A 384 8.39 -7.35 -6.44
CA GLY A 384 7.90 -8.42 -5.56
C GLY A 384 8.85 -8.80 -4.42
N HIS A 385 9.81 -7.94 -4.06
CA HIS A 385 10.86 -8.21 -3.07
C HIS A 385 10.61 -7.63 -1.69
N LEU A 386 9.46 -7.00 -1.48
CA LEU A 386 9.14 -6.31 -0.24
C LEU A 386 8.23 -7.18 0.63
N ASP A 387 8.62 -7.42 1.88
CA ASP A 387 7.82 -8.24 2.79
C ASP A 387 6.57 -7.50 3.30
N ALA A 388 5.65 -8.22 3.97
CA ALA A 388 4.40 -7.63 4.43
C ALA A 388 4.58 -6.50 5.47
N VAL A 389 5.59 -6.59 6.34
CA VAL A 389 5.85 -5.58 7.37
C VAL A 389 6.40 -4.32 6.72
N GLN A 390 7.37 -4.48 5.83
CA GLN A 390 7.92 -3.40 5.01
C GLN A 390 6.81 -2.75 4.16
N TYR A 391 5.87 -3.53 3.63
CA TYR A 391 4.78 -3.03 2.78
C TYR A 391 3.82 -2.19 3.62
N ASP A 392 3.45 -2.68 4.80
CA ASP A 392 2.63 -1.95 5.75
C ASP A 392 3.30 -0.63 6.18
N GLU A 393 4.62 -0.61 6.40
CA GLU A 393 5.36 0.63 6.70
C GLU A 393 5.34 1.61 5.52
N LEU A 394 5.61 1.13 4.30
CA LEU A 394 5.55 1.93 3.08
C LEU A 394 4.14 2.53 2.87
N MET A 395 3.10 1.71 2.97
CA MET A 395 1.71 2.16 2.82
C MET A 395 1.34 3.15 3.93
N ARG A 396 1.76 2.93 5.18
CA ARG A 396 1.49 3.86 6.27
C ARG A 396 2.17 5.21 6.04
N HIS A 397 3.37 5.23 5.47
CA HIS A 397 4.04 6.46 5.08
C HIS A 397 3.28 7.17 3.96
N LEU A 398 3.02 6.48 2.84
CA LEU A 398 2.29 7.04 1.69
C LEU A 398 0.86 7.51 2.05
N LEU A 399 0.25 6.93 3.09
CA LEU A 399 -1.08 7.24 3.62
C LEU A 399 -1.09 8.11 4.90
N ARG A 400 0.07 8.61 5.37
CA ARG A 400 0.18 9.64 6.42
C ARG A 400 -0.24 11.05 5.96
N PRO A 401 -1.15 11.74 6.66
CA PRO A 401 -1.49 13.14 6.38
C PRO A 401 -0.27 14.09 6.37
N LEU A 402 -0.30 15.12 5.54
CA LEU A 402 0.70 16.18 5.50
C LEU A 402 0.45 17.20 6.61
N PRO A 403 1.50 17.80 7.20
CA PRO A 403 1.33 18.87 8.17
C PRO A 403 0.89 20.15 7.46
N ASP A 404 -0.03 20.90 8.09
CA ASP A 404 -0.47 22.20 7.55
C ASP A 404 0.57 23.29 7.89
N ILE A 405 1.52 23.53 6.98
CA ILE A 405 2.65 24.44 7.22
C ILE A 405 2.18 25.89 7.42
N ASN A 406 1.10 26.31 6.76
CA ASN A 406 0.53 27.65 6.93
C ASN A 406 0.19 27.95 8.41
N LYS A 407 -0.36 26.96 9.13
CA LYS A 407 -0.62 27.09 10.57
C LYS A 407 0.65 27.16 11.43
N LEU A 408 1.76 26.63 10.95
CA LEU A 408 3.05 26.62 11.65
C LEU A 408 3.86 27.89 11.37
N GLN A 409 3.68 28.51 10.19
CA GLN A 409 4.51 29.60 9.68
C GLN A 409 4.73 30.73 10.68
N LYS A 410 3.63 31.28 11.24
CA LYS A 410 3.71 32.42 12.18
C LYS A 410 4.39 32.06 13.50
N SER A 411 4.05 30.89 14.06
CA SER A 411 4.53 30.47 15.39
C SER A 411 6.00 30.09 15.40
N PHE A 412 6.51 29.58 14.28
CA PHE A 412 7.87 29.04 14.19
C PHE A 412 8.78 29.82 13.23
N SER A 413 8.31 30.94 12.68
CA SER A 413 9.07 31.76 11.71
C SER A 413 9.67 30.89 10.60
N ILE A 414 8.81 30.18 9.88
CA ILE A 414 9.25 29.38 8.73
C ILE A 414 9.77 30.33 7.67
N LEU A 415 11.04 30.17 7.32
CA LEU A 415 11.78 31.05 6.43
C LEU A 415 11.70 30.57 4.99
N ALA A 416 11.75 29.26 4.79
CA ALA A 416 11.56 28.62 3.51
C ALA A 416 11.04 27.19 3.69
N ALA A 417 10.36 26.65 2.69
CA ALA A 417 9.98 25.25 2.68
C ALA A 417 9.82 24.72 1.25
N THR A 418 10.02 23.42 1.08
CA THR A 418 9.72 22.70 -0.17
C THR A 418 9.25 21.29 0.14
N ASP A 419 8.51 20.68 -0.78
CA ASP A 419 8.04 19.32 -0.64
C ASP A 419 9.08 18.31 -1.11
N LEU A 420 9.27 17.27 -0.30
CA LEU A 420 10.33 16.30 -0.56
C LEU A 420 9.83 15.25 -1.57
N THR A 421 10.26 15.41 -2.82
CA THR A 421 9.74 14.63 -3.95
C THR A 421 10.82 13.95 -4.81
N GLY A 422 10.76 14.08 -6.14
CA GLY A 422 11.48 13.27 -7.12
C GLY A 422 12.99 13.44 -7.12
N PHE A 423 13.53 14.56 -6.65
CA PHE A 423 14.98 14.83 -6.65
C PHE A 423 15.72 14.34 -5.39
N GLY A 424 14.97 13.78 -4.42
CA GLY A 424 15.53 13.39 -3.13
C GLY A 424 15.97 14.59 -2.29
N VAL A 425 16.52 14.31 -1.10
CA VAL A 425 16.89 15.35 -0.12
C VAL A 425 17.99 16.26 -0.66
N ALA A 426 19.02 15.68 -1.29
CA ALA A 426 20.16 16.47 -1.78
C ALA A 426 19.75 17.42 -2.91
N GLY A 427 18.93 16.96 -3.86
CA GLY A 427 18.45 17.80 -4.96
C GLY A 427 17.54 18.93 -4.47
N HIS A 428 16.62 18.64 -3.54
CA HIS A 428 15.75 19.66 -2.97
C HIS A 428 16.51 20.69 -2.13
N LEU A 429 17.51 20.28 -1.34
CA LEU A 429 18.39 21.21 -0.64
C LEU A 429 19.16 22.11 -1.61
N LEU A 430 19.65 21.56 -2.72
CA LEU A 430 20.35 22.32 -3.75
C LEU A 430 19.47 23.45 -4.31
N GLU A 431 18.20 23.15 -4.61
CA GLU A 431 17.22 24.15 -5.06
C GLU A 431 16.92 25.19 -3.98
N MET A 432 16.73 24.77 -2.72
CA MET A 432 16.48 25.67 -1.59
C MET A 432 17.64 26.65 -1.36
N PHE A 433 18.88 26.24 -1.63
CA PHE A 433 20.06 27.09 -1.55
C PHE A 433 20.39 27.82 -2.86
N GLN A 434 19.53 27.73 -3.89
CA GLN A 434 19.77 28.32 -5.21
C GLN A 434 21.13 27.97 -5.80
N TYR A 435 21.62 26.75 -5.58
CA TYR A 435 22.96 26.34 -6.05
C TYR A 435 24.12 27.17 -5.45
N GLN A 436 23.88 27.92 -4.36
CA GLN A 436 24.82 28.82 -3.70
C GLN A 436 25.00 28.47 -2.21
N ALA A 437 25.00 27.18 -1.85
CA ALA A 437 25.10 26.71 -0.47
C ALA A 437 26.49 26.95 0.16
N LYS A 438 26.85 28.20 0.43
CA LYS A 438 28.04 28.57 1.21
C LYS A 438 27.74 28.39 2.71
N ASP A 439 28.72 27.94 3.47
CA ASP A 439 28.68 27.85 4.95
C ASP A 439 27.58 26.92 5.53
N PHE A 440 27.12 25.98 4.71
CA PHE A 440 26.17 24.94 5.06
C PHE A 440 26.88 23.69 5.62
N SER A 441 26.24 23.04 6.60
CA SER A 441 26.70 21.76 7.16
C SER A 441 25.54 20.80 7.37
N TRP A 442 25.75 19.53 7.02
CA TRP A 442 24.85 18.45 7.43
C TRP A 442 24.96 18.21 8.93
N ALA A 443 23.84 17.88 9.56
CA ALA A 443 23.86 17.40 10.93
C ALA A 443 24.59 16.06 10.99
N ASN A 444 25.36 15.82 12.06
CA ASN A 444 26.09 14.57 12.26
C ASN A 444 25.14 13.46 12.78
N ILE A 445 24.07 13.20 12.02
CA ILE A 445 23.07 12.17 12.30
C ILE A 445 22.72 11.45 11.00
N ALA A 446 22.32 10.19 11.11
CA ALA A 446 21.70 9.49 9.99
C ALA A 446 20.35 10.17 9.63
N LEU A 447 20.07 10.27 8.34
CA LEU A 447 18.76 10.75 7.87
C LEU A 447 17.65 9.88 8.45
N PRO A 448 16.52 10.47 8.88
CA PRO A 448 15.38 9.65 9.24
C PRO A 448 14.89 8.91 8.00
N HIS A 449 14.81 7.58 8.07
CA HIS A 449 14.45 6.72 6.95
C HIS A 449 13.48 5.62 7.37
N LEU A 450 12.81 5.00 6.39
CA LEU A 450 11.95 3.85 6.63
C LEU A 450 12.77 2.64 7.12
N PRO A 451 12.21 1.77 7.98
CA PRO A 451 12.90 0.56 8.43
C PRO A 451 13.32 -0.32 7.23
N GLY A 452 14.59 -0.71 7.18
CA GLY A 452 15.16 -1.54 6.11
C GLY A 452 15.48 -0.80 4.80
N ALA A 453 15.16 0.49 4.68
CA ALA A 453 15.35 1.23 3.43
C ALA A 453 16.82 1.34 2.98
N GLU A 454 17.76 1.45 3.92
CA GLU A 454 19.21 1.48 3.63
C GLU A 454 19.69 0.24 2.89
N ASP A 455 19.28 -0.94 3.36
CA ASP A 455 19.68 -2.22 2.74
C ASP A 455 18.94 -2.43 1.43
N ILE A 456 17.65 -2.09 1.39
CA ILE A 456 16.85 -2.16 0.17
C ILE A 456 17.42 -1.25 -0.92
N ALA A 457 17.84 -0.02 -0.60
CA ALA A 457 18.40 0.90 -1.59
C ALA A 457 19.71 0.41 -2.21
N ARG A 458 20.49 -0.42 -1.51
CA ARG A 458 21.70 -1.05 -2.06
C ARG A 458 21.38 -2.17 -3.05
N ILE A 459 20.30 -2.91 -2.82
CA ILE A 459 19.94 -4.11 -3.61
C ILE A 459 18.96 -3.76 -4.75
N PHE A 460 17.99 -2.89 -4.45
CA PHE A 460 16.91 -2.47 -5.34
C PHE A 460 16.88 -0.93 -5.45
N PRO A 461 17.93 -0.32 -6.03
CA PRO A 461 17.95 1.13 -6.23
C PRO A 461 16.80 1.56 -7.14
N SER A 462 16.22 2.73 -6.84
CA SER A 462 15.20 3.36 -7.68
C SER A 462 15.80 3.86 -9.00
N SER A 463 14.98 3.93 -10.06
CA SER A 463 15.43 4.30 -11.40
C SER A 463 16.01 5.72 -11.50
N LEU A 464 15.60 6.65 -10.63
CA LEU A 464 16.15 8.01 -10.59
C LEU A 464 17.40 8.15 -9.71
N LEU A 465 17.79 7.12 -8.96
CA LEU A 465 18.88 7.25 -7.98
C LEU A 465 20.17 7.78 -8.62
N GLN A 466 20.59 7.21 -9.74
CA GLN A 466 21.83 7.60 -10.42
C GLN A 466 21.78 9.04 -10.95
N ALA A 467 20.64 9.43 -11.56
CA ALA A 467 20.46 10.79 -12.06
C ALA A 467 20.43 11.82 -10.91
N ASN A 468 19.77 11.48 -9.81
CA ASN A 468 19.71 12.30 -8.62
C ASN A 468 21.05 12.38 -7.88
N GLN A 469 21.88 11.34 -7.94
CA GLN A 469 23.26 11.38 -7.43
C GLN A 469 24.09 12.40 -8.20
N ALA A 470 24.05 12.37 -9.54
CA ALA A 470 24.78 13.32 -10.36
C ALA A 470 24.30 14.76 -10.12
N TYR A 471 22.99 14.96 -10.02
CA TYR A 471 22.39 16.26 -9.75
C TYR A 471 22.68 16.77 -8.33
N GLY A 472 22.49 15.92 -7.32
CA GLY A 472 22.73 16.25 -5.91
C GLY A 472 24.20 16.40 -5.55
N ALA A 473 25.13 15.84 -6.35
CA ALA A 473 26.58 16.03 -6.19
C ALA A 473 27.03 17.50 -6.37
N LEU A 474 26.17 18.35 -6.94
CA LEU A 474 26.41 19.80 -7.03
C LEU A 474 26.27 20.50 -5.67
N LEU A 475 25.67 19.85 -4.67
CA LEU A 475 25.55 20.41 -3.32
C LEU A 475 26.90 20.25 -2.59
N PRO A 476 27.51 21.34 -2.09
CA PRO A 476 28.77 21.26 -1.38
C PRO A 476 28.64 20.50 -0.05
N ALA A 477 29.78 19.98 0.42
CA ALA A 477 29.94 19.38 1.76
C ALA A 477 29.03 18.17 2.03
N HIS A 478 29.15 17.07 1.27
CA HIS A 478 28.43 15.84 1.59
C HIS A 478 28.81 15.24 2.96
N PRO A 479 27.86 14.61 3.68
CA PRO A 479 28.19 13.90 4.91
C PRO A 479 29.09 12.69 4.60
N LYS A 480 29.85 12.25 5.61
CA LYS A 480 30.79 11.12 5.47
C LYS A 480 30.12 9.76 5.27
N ASP A 481 28.85 9.63 5.62
CA ASP A 481 28.11 8.38 5.41
C ASP A 481 27.88 8.13 3.92
N GLN A 482 27.83 6.87 3.50
CA GLN A 482 27.61 6.50 2.09
C GLN A 482 26.13 6.21 1.80
N SER A 483 25.21 6.83 2.55
CA SER A 483 23.78 6.60 2.40
C SER A 483 23.31 7.07 1.01
N LEU A 484 22.72 6.14 0.27
CA LEU A 484 22.10 6.40 -1.03
C LEU A 484 20.76 7.15 -0.87
N LEU A 485 20.17 7.10 0.32
CA LEU A 485 18.81 7.62 0.57
C LEU A 485 18.70 9.14 0.41
N ARG A 486 19.82 9.87 0.47
CA ARG A 486 19.87 11.30 0.14
C ARG A 486 19.42 11.62 -1.28
N PHE A 487 19.63 10.69 -2.20
CA PHE A 487 19.37 10.85 -3.63
C PHE A 487 18.14 10.05 -4.08
N ASP A 488 17.59 9.22 -3.20
CA ASP A 488 16.40 8.44 -3.50
C ASP A 488 15.19 9.39 -3.72
N PRO A 489 14.39 9.23 -4.80
CA PRO A 489 13.16 9.96 -5.02
C PRO A 489 12.11 9.58 -3.95
N GLN A 490 11.34 10.57 -3.50
CA GLN A 490 10.36 10.38 -2.43
C GLN A 490 8.94 10.61 -2.93
N THR A 491 8.09 9.57 -2.97
CA THR A 491 6.65 9.76 -3.20
C THR A 491 5.97 10.08 -1.87
N CYS A 492 5.26 11.21 -1.80
CA CYS A 492 4.69 11.73 -0.54
C CYS A 492 5.74 11.92 0.58
N GLY A 493 6.96 12.38 0.26
CA GLY A 493 8.09 12.42 1.20
C GLY A 493 8.01 13.43 2.36
N GLY A 494 6.90 14.15 2.51
CA GLY A 494 6.75 15.22 3.48
C GLY A 494 7.41 16.53 3.02
N PHE A 495 8.01 17.28 3.93
CA PHE A 495 8.56 18.60 3.66
C PHE A 495 9.99 18.76 4.20
N LEU A 496 10.76 19.61 3.54
CA LEU A 496 11.94 20.27 4.09
C LEU A 496 11.55 21.67 4.53
N ILE A 497 11.85 22.03 5.78
CA ILE A 497 11.45 23.29 6.39
C ILE A 497 12.69 23.99 6.94
N ALA A 498 13.01 25.18 6.43
CA ALA A 498 14.02 26.06 6.99
C ALA A 498 13.39 27.00 8.03
N THR A 499 13.95 27.00 9.25
CA THR A 499 13.54 27.89 10.34
C THR A 499 14.75 28.49 11.03
N ARG A 500 14.53 29.50 11.88
CA ARG A 500 15.59 30.03 12.75
C ARG A 500 16.04 28.96 13.74
N PRO A 501 17.35 28.80 14.03
CA PRO A 501 17.85 27.74 14.91
C PRO A 501 17.17 27.67 16.28
N LYS A 502 16.88 28.83 16.88
CA LYS A 502 16.17 28.92 18.16
C LYS A 502 14.75 28.32 18.17
N ASN A 503 14.10 28.25 17.01
CA ASN A 503 12.73 27.73 16.88
C ASN A 503 12.70 26.24 16.56
N ALA A 504 13.81 25.66 16.09
CA ALA A 504 13.86 24.29 15.59
C ALA A 504 13.43 23.25 16.63
N PRO A 505 13.88 23.28 17.91
CA PRO A 505 13.44 22.30 18.91
C PRO A 505 11.93 22.32 19.16
N ALA A 506 11.32 23.51 19.23
CA ALA A 506 9.88 23.66 19.45
C ALA A 506 9.06 23.20 18.23
N LEU A 507 9.55 23.46 17.01
CA LEU A 507 8.94 22.99 15.79
C LEU A 507 8.98 21.45 15.69
N LEU A 508 10.09 20.81 16.03
CA LEU A 508 10.20 19.35 16.09
C LEU A 508 9.16 18.74 17.05
N ALA A 509 9.04 19.30 18.26
CA ALA A 509 8.03 18.84 19.22
C ALA A 509 6.60 18.99 18.68
N LYS A 510 6.30 20.09 18.00
CA LYS A 510 4.99 20.33 17.39
C LYS A 510 4.69 19.34 16.27
N LEU A 511 5.66 19.08 15.39
CA LEU A 511 5.55 18.09 14.32
C LEU A 511 5.35 16.67 14.88
N GLY A 512 6.09 16.32 15.94
CA GLY A 512 5.89 15.06 16.67
C GLY A 512 4.46 14.90 17.18
N ASN A 513 3.89 15.94 17.79
CA ASN A 513 2.49 15.92 18.27
C ASN A 513 1.45 15.82 17.12
N MET A 514 1.84 16.16 15.89
CA MET A 514 1.02 16.00 14.69
C MET A 514 1.20 14.63 14.02
N GLY A 515 2.00 13.73 14.61
CA GLY A 515 2.27 12.39 14.08
C GLY A 515 3.55 12.27 13.23
N HIS A 516 4.31 13.36 13.06
CA HIS A 516 5.58 13.38 12.33
C HIS A 516 6.76 13.12 13.28
N HIS A 517 6.75 11.96 13.95
CA HIS A 517 7.76 11.58 14.96
C HIS A 517 9.17 11.38 14.39
N HIS A 518 9.29 11.26 13.07
CA HIS A 518 10.56 11.13 12.37
C HIS A 518 11.20 12.49 12.06
N ALA A 519 10.54 13.60 12.40
CA ALA A 519 11.04 14.91 12.11
C ALA A 519 12.41 15.13 12.78
N LYS A 520 13.40 15.58 12.01
CA LYS A 520 14.76 15.86 12.51
C LYS A 520 15.39 17.06 11.82
N ILE A 521 16.28 17.75 12.53
CA ILE A 521 17.20 18.73 11.92
C ILE A 521 18.25 17.93 11.15
N ILE A 522 18.23 18.01 9.83
CA ILE A 522 19.16 17.27 8.95
C ILE A 522 20.35 18.11 8.54
N ALA A 523 20.23 19.44 8.63
CA ALA A 523 21.30 20.35 8.24
C ALA A 523 21.09 21.78 8.77
N GLN A 524 22.11 22.61 8.66
CA GLN A 524 22.13 23.98 9.18
C GLN A 524 23.10 24.87 8.41
N ARG A 525 22.85 26.19 8.41
CA ARG A 525 23.80 27.23 8.01
C ARG A 525 24.00 28.16 9.19
N ALA A 526 25.27 28.47 9.49
CA ALA A 526 25.68 29.24 10.66
C ALA A 526 25.22 30.70 10.61
#